data_AF-A0A4Q1THF4-F1
#
_entry.id   AF-A0A4Q1THF4-F1
#
_cell.length_a   1.000
_cell.length_b   1.000
_cell.length_c   1.000
_cell.angle_alpha   90.00
_cell.angle_beta   90.00
_cell.angle_gamma   90.00
#
_symmetry.space_group_name_H-M   'P 1'
#
loop_
_entity.id
_entity.type
_entity.pdbx_description
1 polymer ?
#
loop_
_entity_poly.entity_id
_entity_poly.type
_entity_poly.pdbx_seq_one_letter_code
_entity_poly.pdbx_strand_id
1 'polypeptide(L)'
;MTRTPENKAWRSMAARVAADKDIYLKHFRGNARIESLGSILQYLMTADGDIETVELRVDALIRNAVSLDDYAHYMCHGDTGLQAANKIVDLMNKSYYGVSYEDLKSVIKTICVEIARRADKLGMSYHNYVMEAEK
;
A
#
# COMPACT_ATOMS: atom_id res chain seq x y z
N MET A 1 6.56 13.86 5.06
CA MET A 1 6.42 12.77 6.04
C MET A 1 7.81 12.35 6.50
N THR A 2 8.09 12.57 7.78
CA THR A 2 9.34 12.22 8.48
C THR A 2 9.59 10.70 8.34
N ARG A 3 10.86 10.30 8.17
CA ARG A 3 11.28 8.89 8.17
C ARG A 3 11.17 8.34 9.59
N THR A 4 9.97 7.95 10.01
CA THR A 4 9.78 7.25 11.29
C THR A 4 10.27 5.80 11.16
N PRO A 5 10.72 5.17 12.26
CA PRO A 5 11.04 3.74 12.28
C PRO A 5 9.88 2.88 11.77
N GLU A 6 8.64 3.27 12.11
CA GLU A 6 7.43 2.63 11.63
C GLU A 6 7.29 2.71 10.10
N ASN A 7 7.45 3.90 9.51
CA ASN A 7 7.39 4.06 8.05
C ASN A 7 8.46 3.21 7.35
N LYS A 8 9.63 3.03 7.97
CA LYS A 8 10.68 2.15 7.46
C LYS A 8 10.25 0.68 7.54
N ALA A 9 9.67 0.26 8.66
CA ALA A 9 9.21 -1.10 8.88
C ALA A 9 8.18 -1.54 7.83
N TRP A 10 7.18 -0.70 7.56
CA TRP A 10 6.18 -0.99 6.53
C TRP A 10 6.75 -1.06 5.11
N ARG A 11 7.74 -0.23 4.78
CA ARG A 11 8.43 -0.30 3.47
C ARG A 11 9.22 -1.60 3.31
N SER A 12 9.94 -1.98 4.36
CA SER A 12 10.72 -3.22 4.41
C SER A 12 9.81 -4.45 4.33
N MET A 13 8.70 -4.45 5.08
CA MET A 13 7.70 -5.52 5.02
C MET A 13 7.09 -5.66 3.62
N ALA A 14 6.76 -4.54 2.95
CA ALA A 14 6.26 -4.55 1.58
C ALA A 14 7.24 -5.24 0.62
N ALA A 15 8.54 -4.90 0.72
CA ALA A 15 9.58 -5.52 -0.10
C ALA A 15 9.74 -7.01 0.19
N ARG A 16 9.76 -7.39 1.46
CA ARG A 16 9.93 -8.79 1.90
C ARG A 16 8.79 -9.67 1.39
N VAL A 17 7.55 -9.25 1.62
CA VAL A 17 6.36 -9.98 1.15
C VAL A 17 6.32 -10.08 -0.36
N ALA A 18 6.69 -9.00 -1.06
CA ALA A 18 6.75 -9.04 -2.52
C ALA A 18 7.81 -10.00 -3.05
N ALA A 19 8.99 -10.03 -2.45
CA ALA A 19 10.04 -10.99 -2.79
C ALA A 19 9.57 -12.44 -2.53
N ASP A 20 8.95 -12.70 -1.38
CA ASP A 20 8.45 -14.04 -1.02
C ASP A 20 7.33 -14.54 -1.94
N LYS A 21 6.56 -13.63 -2.53
CA LYS A 21 5.42 -13.93 -3.41
C LYS A 21 5.74 -13.81 -4.89
N ASP A 22 7.00 -13.56 -5.23
CA ASP A 22 7.44 -13.32 -6.61
C ASP A 22 6.65 -12.17 -7.29
N ILE A 23 6.24 -11.18 -6.49
CA ILE A 23 5.48 -10.03 -6.95
C ILE A 23 6.47 -9.03 -7.54
N TYR A 24 6.37 -8.82 -8.84
CA TYR A 24 7.10 -7.79 -9.54
C TYR A 24 6.15 -6.93 -10.34
N LEU A 25 6.22 -5.63 -10.12
CA LEU A 25 5.57 -4.67 -11.00
C LEU A 25 6.55 -4.36 -12.14
N LYS A 26 6.57 -5.23 -13.16
CA LYS A 26 7.45 -5.14 -14.35
C LYS A 26 7.39 -3.78 -15.06
N HIS A 27 6.32 -3.02 -14.82
CA HIS A 27 6.07 -1.75 -15.48
C HIS A 27 6.48 -0.50 -14.71
N PHE A 28 6.98 -0.61 -13.46
CA PHE A 28 7.65 0.52 -12.80
C PHE A 28 8.88 0.91 -13.61
N ARG A 29 8.79 1.91 -14.49
CA ARG A 29 9.99 2.57 -15.03
C ARG A 29 10.45 3.64 -14.03
N GLY A 30 11.74 3.97 -14.05
CA GLY A 30 12.35 4.89 -13.07
C GLY A 30 12.60 4.26 -11.69
N ASN A 31 12.69 5.09 -10.65
CA ASN A 31 13.21 4.71 -9.32
C ASN A 31 12.17 4.22 -8.31
N ALA A 32 10.88 4.13 -8.65
CA ALA A 32 9.91 3.65 -7.66
C ALA A 32 9.96 2.13 -7.58
N ARG A 33 9.75 1.66 -6.35
CA ARG A 33 9.91 0.27 -5.94
C ARG A 33 8.68 -0.10 -5.14
N ILE A 34 8.39 -1.39 -5.03
CA ILE A 34 7.27 -1.89 -4.20
C ILE A 34 7.33 -1.34 -2.75
N GLU A 35 8.52 -1.07 -2.22
CA GLU A 35 8.73 -0.36 -0.96
C GLU A 35 7.90 0.93 -0.84
N SER A 36 7.67 1.68 -1.92
CA SER A 36 6.90 2.94 -1.88
C SER A 36 5.45 2.73 -1.46
N LEU A 37 4.93 1.51 -1.58
CA LEU A 37 3.60 1.14 -1.09
C LEU A 37 3.51 1.08 0.43
N GLY A 38 4.62 1.08 1.17
CA GLY A 38 4.64 0.93 2.63
C GLY A 38 3.68 1.88 3.37
N SER A 39 3.60 3.15 2.98
CA SER A 39 2.65 4.09 3.62
C SER A 39 1.18 3.85 3.26
N ILE A 40 0.91 3.25 2.10
CA ILE A 40 -0.45 2.86 1.69
C ILE A 40 -0.86 1.62 2.50
N LEU A 41 0.04 0.64 2.63
CA LEU A 41 -0.19 -0.57 3.42
C LEU A 41 -0.41 -0.24 4.90
N GLN A 42 0.41 0.64 5.46
CA GLN A 42 0.22 1.12 6.83
C GLN A 42 -1.19 1.69 7.01
N TYR A 43 -1.61 2.64 6.16
CA TYR A 43 -2.95 3.22 6.23
C TYR A 43 -4.07 2.16 6.17
N LEU A 44 -3.96 1.20 5.25
CA LEU A 44 -4.98 0.18 5.05
C LEU A 44 -5.08 -0.80 6.24
N MET A 45 -3.95 -1.13 6.86
CA MET A 45 -3.82 -2.21 7.82
C MET A 45 -3.73 -1.75 9.28
N THR A 46 -3.51 -0.48 9.57
CA THR A 46 -3.57 0.04 10.95
C THR A 46 -4.96 0.53 11.35
N ALA A 47 -5.89 0.62 10.40
CA ALA A 47 -7.29 0.91 10.69
C ALA A 47 -8.00 -0.37 11.20
N ASP A 48 -8.82 -0.25 12.25
CA ASP A 48 -9.48 -1.38 12.91
C ASP A 48 -10.29 -2.24 11.93
N GLY A 49 -10.14 -3.56 11.98
CA GLY A 49 -10.91 -4.48 11.13
C GLY A 49 -10.14 -5.74 10.77
N ASP A 50 -10.88 -6.71 10.22
CA ASP A 50 -10.34 -7.97 9.72
C ASP A 50 -9.86 -7.84 8.26
N ILE A 51 -9.42 -8.96 7.68
CA ILE A 51 -8.92 -9.00 6.31
C ILE A 51 -10.01 -8.63 5.28
N GLU A 52 -11.28 -8.99 5.52
CA GLU A 52 -12.40 -8.62 4.64
C GLU A 52 -12.56 -7.10 4.59
N THR A 53 -12.46 -6.45 5.75
CA THR A 53 -12.46 -4.99 5.87
C THR A 53 -11.28 -4.36 5.10
N VAL A 54 -10.10 -4.99 5.11
CA VAL A 54 -8.94 -4.50 4.35
C VAL A 54 -9.20 -4.60 2.84
N GLU A 55 -9.78 -5.70 2.34
CA GLU A 55 -10.11 -5.82 0.91
C GLU A 55 -11.08 -4.74 0.45
N LEU A 56 -12.14 -4.49 1.22
CA LEU A 56 -13.11 -3.42 0.94
C LEU A 56 -12.46 -2.03 0.91
N ARG A 57 -11.49 -1.79 1.80
CA ARG A 57 -10.72 -0.54 1.83
C ARG A 57 -9.80 -0.38 0.62
N VAL A 58 -9.15 -1.46 0.18
CA VAL A 58 -8.35 -1.43 -1.06
C VAL A 58 -9.24 -1.05 -2.23
N ASP A 59 -10.41 -1.66 -2.36
CA ASP A 59 -11.36 -1.36 -3.44
C ASP A 59 -11.90 0.07 -3.37
N ALA A 60 -12.21 0.57 -2.17
CA ALA A 60 -12.61 1.96 -1.97
C ALA A 60 -11.47 2.93 -2.35
N LEU A 61 -10.24 2.63 -1.92
CA LEU A 61 -9.07 3.46 -2.18
C LEU A 61 -8.75 3.58 -3.68
N ILE A 62 -8.83 2.47 -4.42
CA ILE A 62 -8.60 2.45 -5.88
C ILE A 62 -9.71 3.20 -6.61
N ARG A 63 -10.98 3.01 -6.24
CA ARG A 63 -12.10 3.78 -6.82
C ARG A 63 -11.95 5.28 -6.58
N ASN A 64 -11.53 5.67 -5.39
CA ASN A 64 -11.24 7.07 -5.09
C ASN A 64 -10.07 7.60 -5.92
N ALA A 65 -9.02 6.80 -6.14
CA ALA A 65 -7.90 7.18 -7.00
C ALA A 65 -8.33 7.38 -8.46
N VAL A 66 -9.11 6.46 -9.03
CA VAL A 66 -9.69 6.60 -10.39
C VAL A 66 -10.53 7.88 -10.50
N SER A 67 -11.39 8.13 -9.53
CA SER A 67 -12.21 9.36 -9.50
C SER A 67 -11.34 10.63 -9.45
N LEU A 68 -10.33 10.66 -8.58
CA LEU A 68 -9.40 11.81 -8.47
C LEU A 68 -8.59 12.07 -9.73
N ASP A 69 -8.30 11.02 -10.49
CA ASP A 69 -7.57 11.10 -11.75
C ASP A 69 -8.44 11.70 -12.87
N ASP A 70 -9.70 11.27 -12.94
CA ASP A 70 -10.69 11.84 -13.86
C ASP A 70 -10.98 13.32 -13.57
N TYR A 71 -10.96 13.72 -12.29
CA TYR A 71 -11.12 15.11 -11.86
C TYR A 71 -9.76 15.80 -11.72
N ALA A 72 -9.26 16.40 -12.80
CA ALA A 72 -7.99 17.12 -12.87
C ALA A 72 -7.66 17.93 -11.59
N HIS A 73 -6.84 17.33 -10.73
CA HIS A 73 -6.14 17.92 -9.58
C HIS A 73 -7.00 18.51 -8.46
N TYR A 74 -7.50 17.64 -7.58
CA TYR A 74 -7.68 18.02 -6.17
C TYR A 74 -6.47 17.56 -5.33
N MET A 75 -5.52 18.47 -5.12
CA MET A 75 -4.52 18.31 -4.04
C MET A 75 -5.20 18.60 -2.69
N CYS A 76 -5.76 17.58 -2.05
CA CYS A 76 -6.25 17.74 -0.68
C CYS A 76 -5.16 17.40 0.33
N HIS A 77 -4.98 18.32 1.27
CA HIS A 77 -4.13 18.16 2.43
C HIS A 77 -5.02 17.99 3.67
N GLY A 78 -5.04 16.80 4.27
CA GLY A 78 -5.62 16.61 5.61
C GLY A 78 -6.14 15.21 5.90
N ASP A 79 -6.78 14.56 4.92
CA ASP A 79 -7.32 13.21 5.08
C ASP A 79 -6.29 12.15 4.64
N THR A 80 -5.94 11.25 5.56
CA THR A 80 -4.99 10.16 5.35
C THR A 80 -5.41 9.24 4.19
N GLY A 81 -6.71 9.00 4.03
CA GLY A 81 -7.25 8.19 2.94
C GLY A 81 -7.10 8.87 1.58
N LEU A 82 -7.33 10.18 1.53
CA LEU A 82 -7.16 10.94 0.29
C LEU A 82 -5.67 11.15 -0.05
N GLN A 83 -4.80 11.28 0.94
CA GLN A 83 -3.34 11.26 0.74
C GLN A 83 -2.87 9.92 0.18
N ALA A 84 -3.45 8.80 0.63
CA ALA A 84 -3.16 7.49 0.06
C ALA A 84 -3.67 7.38 -1.38
N ALA A 85 -4.87 7.88 -1.68
CA ALA A 85 -5.43 7.88 -3.04
C ALA A 85 -4.59 8.73 -4.00
N ASN A 86 -4.20 9.94 -3.60
CA ASN A 86 -3.30 10.81 -4.37
C ASN A 86 -1.94 10.14 -4.65
N LYS A 87 -1.40 9.34 -3.73
CA LYS A 87 -0.18 8.57 -3.98
C LYS A 87 -0.39 7.49 -5.04
N ILE A 88 -1.56 6.85 -5.09
CA ILE A 88 -1.89 5.88 -6.15
C ILE A 88 -1.97 6.58 -7.50
N VAL A 89 -2.65 7.73 -7.57
CA VAL A 89 -2.69 8.57 -8.79
C VAL A 89 -1.27 8.97 -9.22
N ASP A 90 -0.43 9.42 -8.28
CA ASP A 90 0.97 9.77 -8.55
C ASP A 90 1.80 8.59 -9.09
N LEU A 91 1.54 7.38 -8.59
CA LEU A 91 2.18 6.14 -9.04
C LEU A 91 1.68 5.69 -10.42
N MET A 92 0.49 6.13 -10.85
CA MET A 92 -0.04 5.85 -12.17
C MET A 92 0.41 6.91 -13.19
N ASN A 93 0.23 8.19 -12.86
CA ASN A 93 0.37 9.33 -13.78
C ASN A 93 1.78 9.84 -14.01
N LYS A 94 2.70 9.69 -13.06
CA LYS A 94 4.08 10.13 -13.32
C LYS A 94 4.63 9.24 -14.43
N SER A 95 5.07 9.89 -15.51
CA SER A 95 5.57 9.34 -16.79
C SER A 95 6.66 8.26 -16.70
N TYR A 96 7.15 7.97 -15.50
CA TYR A 96 8.07 6.90 -15.20
C TYR A 96 7.34 5.61 -14.77
N TYR A 97 6.16 5.63 -14.15
CA TYR A 97 5.69 4.46 -13.41
C TYR A 97 4.78 3.50 -14.15
N GLY A 98 4.01 3.94 -15.16
CA GLY A 98 3.37 3.06 -16.16
C GLY A 98 2.61 1.84 -15.62
N VAL A 99 2.09 1.88 -14.39
CA VAL A 99 1.39 0.77 -13.74
C VAL A 99 -0.09 1.06 -13.72
N SER A 100 -0.90 0.07 -14.11
CA SER A 100 -2.35 0.23 -14.10
C SER A 100 -2.92 0.23 -12.69
N TYR A 101 -4.10 0.82 -12.50
CA TYR A 101 -4.84 0.72 -11.22
C TYR A 101 -5.10 -0.75 -10.84
N GLU A 102 -5.35 -1.62 -11.81
CA GLU A 102 -5.56 -3.06 -11.58
C GLU A 102 -4.30 -3.77 -11.06
N ASP A 103 -3.13 -3.46 -11.62
CA ASP A 103 -1.86 -4.00 -11.15
C ASP A 103 -1.56 -3.52 -9.72
N LEU A 104 -1.76 -2.22 -9.45
CA LEU A 104 -1.60 -1.66 -8.10
C LEU A 104 -2.56 -2.31 -7.11
N LYS A 105 -3.84 -2.44 -7.48
CA LYS A 105 -4.87 -3.10 -6.68
C LYS A 105 -4.47 -4.54 -6.34
N SER A 106 -4.09 -5.32 -7.36
CA SER A 106 -3.68 -6.71 -7.22
C SER A 106 -2.48 -6.86 -6.28
N VAL A 107 -1.46 -6.01 -6.43
CA VAL A 107 -0.26 -6.04 -5.59
C VAL A 107 -0.57 -5.62 -4.16
N ILE A 108 -1.26 -4.50 -3.95
CA ILE A 108 -1.64 -4.03 -2.62
C ILE A 108 -2.46 -5.11 -1.90
N LYS A 109 -3.47 -5.67 -2.58
CA LYS A 109 -4.31 -6.74 -2.03
C LYS A 109 -3.49 -7.96 -1.65
N THR A 110 -2.62 -8.44 -2.53
CA THR A 110 -1.80 -9.63 -2.28
C THR A 110 -0.86 -9.42 -1.08
N ILE A 111 -0.23 -8.25 -0.98
CA ILE A 111 0.66 -7.93 0.13
C ILE A 111 -0.14 -7.85 1.45
N CYS A 112 -1.27 -7.15 1.47
CA CYS A 112 -2.14 -7.05 2.66
C CYS A 112 -2.61 -8.43 3.15
N VAL A 113 -3.10 -9.28 2.25
CA VAL A 113 -3.56 -10.64 2.57
C VAL A 113 -2.42 -11.48 3.15
N GLU A 114 -1.23 -11.40 2.57
CA GLU A 114 -0.10 -12.18 3.07
C GLU A 114 0.40 -11.67 4.44
N ILE A 115 0.42 -10.35 4.68
CA ILE A 115 0.74 -9.80 6.00
C ILE A 115 -0.29 -10.26 7.04
N ALA A 116 -1.59 -10.15 6.73
CA ALA A 116 -2.66 -10.59 7.63
C ALA A 116 -2.52 -12.09 7.96
N ARG A 117 -2.36 -12.94 6.94
CA ARG A 117 -2.14 -14.38 7.12
C ARG A 117 -0.95 -14.69 8.02
N ARG A 118 0.15 -13.93 7.92
CA ARG A 118 1.35 -14.13 8.76
C ARG A 118 1.13 -13.65 10.18
N ALA A 119 0.44 -12.53 10.37
CA ALA A 119 0.08 -11.99 11.67
C ALA A 119 -0.88 -12.94 12.42
N ASP A 120 -1.89 -13.46 11.74
CA ASP A 120 -2.88 -14.40 12.28
C ASP A 120 -2.23 -15.69 12.79
N LYS A 121 -1.24 -16.23 12.05
CA LYS A 121 -0.46 -17.40 12.47
C LYS A 121 0.28 -17.19 13.79
N LEU A 122 0.60 -15.95 14.12
CA LEU A 122 1.30 -15.57 15.34
C LEU A 122 0.35 -15.01 16.41
N GLY A 123 -0.95 -14.90 16.12
CA GLY A 123 -1.93 -14.27 17.02
C GLY A 123 -1.62 -12.79 17.30
N MET A 124 -1.00 -12.10 16.35
CA MET A 124 -0.58 -10.70 16.51
C MET A 124 -1.47 -9.76 15.69
N SER A 125 -1.62 -8.52 16.15
CA SER A 125 -2.15 -7.46 15.28
C SER A 125 -1.19 -7.20 14.12
N TYR A 126 -1.71 -6.70 12.99
CA TYR A 126 -0.90 -6.43 11.80
C TYR A 126 0.25 -5.46 12.10
N HIS A 127 -0.03 -4.41 12.90
CA HIS A 127 0.98 -3.45 13.33
C HIS A 127 2.08 -4.12 14.15
N ASN A 128 1.72 -4.90 15.18
CA ASN A 128 2.72 -5.56 16.04
C ASN A 128 3.57 -6.55 15.24
N TYR A 129 2.95 -7.31 14.34
CA TYR A 129 3.66 -8.22 13.45
C TYR A 129 4.72 -7.49 12.60
N VAL A 130 4.35 -6.37 11.97
CA VAL A 130 5.27 -5.58 11.14
C VAL A 130 6.42 -5.00 11.97
N MET A 131 6.12 -4.50 13.18
CA MET A 131 7.15 -3.94 14.06
C MET A 131 8.09 -5.00 14.64
N GLU A 132 7.59 -6.20 14.95
CA GLU A 132 8.41 -7.31 15.45
C GLU A 132 9.33 -7.87 14.36
N ALA A 133 8.86 -7.95 13.12
CA ALA A 133 9.63 -8.47 11.99
C ALA A 133 10.85 -7.60 11.59
N GLU A 134 10.98 -6.41 12.18
CA GLU A 134 12.01 -5.40 11.91
C GLU A 134 12.94 -5.14 13.10
N LYS A 135 12.75 -5.87 14.21
CA LYS A 135 13.72 -5.95 15.31
C LYS A 135 14.89 -6.87 14.95
#